data_AF-A0A2V9XM16-F1
#
_entry.id   AF-A0A2V9XM16-F1
#
_cell.length_a   1.000
_cell.length_b   1.000
_cell.length_c   1.000
_cell.angle_alpha   90.00
_cell.angle_beta   90.00
_cell.angle_gamma   90.00
#
_symmetry.space_group_name_H-M   'P 1'
#
loop_
_entity.id
_entity.type
_entity.pdbx_description
1 polymer ?
#
loop_
_entity_poly.entity_id
_entity_poly.type
_entity_poly.pdbx_seq_one_letter_code
_entity_poly.pdbx_strand_id
1 'polypeptide(L)'
;MILIPVKHLKDAKQRLSPVLDRESRFALAQAMLQDVLETLGSWPNCPEVAVVSSDPVGLQLARSFDFQVILDQANLSETDAIERATQICESRGIENTLV
;
A
#
# COMPACT_ATOMS: atom_id res chain seq x y z
N MET A 1 -2.15 -10.91 8.66
CA MET A 1 -2.46 -10.15 7.43
C MET A 1 -1.33 -9.16 7.17
N ILE A 2 -0.92 -9.01 5.92
CA ILE A 2 0.09 -8.04 5.49
C ILE A 2 -0.63 -6.76 5.05
N LEU A 3 -0.22 -5.63 5.58
CA LEU A 3 -0.76 -4.30 5.29
C LEU A 3 0.30 -3.50 4.55
N ILE A 4 -0.01 -3.04 3.33
CA ILE A 4 0.92 -2.26 2.52
C ILE A 4 0.43 -0.81 2.51
N PRO A 5 1.04 0.08 3.30
CA PRO A 5 0.68 1.49 3.28
C PRO A 5 1.15 2.14 1.98
N VAL A 6 0.20 2.72 1.24
CA VAL A 6 0.49 3.47 0.03
C VAL A 6 -0.19 4.84 0.14
N LYS A 7 0.62 5.89 0.26
CA LYS A 7 0.15 7.28 0.16
C LYS A 7 0.06 7.74 -1.30
N HIS A 8 -0.22 9.02 -1.50
CA HIS A 8 -0.18 9.70 -2.81
C HIS A 8 1.14 9.42 -3.54
N LEU A 9 1.11 8.54 -4.54
CA LEU A 9 2.31 8.13 -5.29
C LEU A 9 2.96 9.31 -6.01
N LYS A 10 2.14 10.31 -6.40
CA LYS A 10 2.57 11.57 -7.01
C LYS A 10 3.52 12.41 -6.16
N ASP A 11 3.51 12.18 -4.84
CA ASP A 11 4.32 12.91 -3.86
C ASP A 11 5.38 11.99 -3.22
N ALA A 12 5.55 10.77 -3.73
CA ALA A 12 6.50 9.81 -3.21
C ALA A 12 7.95 10.18 -3.56
N LYS A 13 8.87 9.51 -2.86
CA LYS A 13 10.32 9.54 -3.11
C LYS A 13 10.93 10.94 -3.14
N GLN A 14 10.38 11.90 -2.38
CA GLN A 14 10.83 13.31 -2.37
C GLN A 14 12.35 13.49 -2.15
N ARG A 15 12.98 12.60 -1.39
CA ARG A 15 14.45 12.61 -1.20
C ARG A 15 15.25 12.38 -2.49
N LEU A 16 14.63 11.85 -3.54
CA LEU A 16 15.21 11.67 -4.88
C LEU A 16 14.94 12.86 -5.82
N SER A 17 14.21 13.88 -5.39
CA SER A 17 13.97 15.08 -6.21
C SER A 17 15.22 15.80 -6.73
N PRO A 18 16.41 15.73 -6.11
CA PRO A 18 17.63 16.29 -6.70
C PRO A 18 18.13 15.56 -7.95
N VAL A 19 17.67 14.33 -8.20
CA VAL A 19 18.18 13.45 -9.28
C VAL A 19 17.09 12.89 -10.20
N LEU A 20 15.83 12.92 -9.77
CA LEU A 20 14.67 12.45 -10.53
C LEU A 20 13.58 13.51 -10.52
N ASP A 21 13.01 13.79 -11.70
CA ASP A 21 11.84 14.66 -11.82
C ASP A 21 10.57 14.01 -11.24
N ARG A 22 9.46 14.75 -11.23
CA ARG A 22 8.22 14.29 -10.61
C ARG A 22 7.67 13.02 -11.28
N GLU A 23 7.73 12.98 -12.61
CA GLU A 23 7.21 11.85 -13.39
C GLU A 23 8.04 10.59 -13.13
N SER A 24 9.37 10.69 -13.13
CA SER A 24 10.27 9.58 -12.85
C SER A 24 10.10 9.07 -11.42
N ARG A 25 9.89 9.95 -10.44
CA ARG A 25 9.61 9.53 -9.04
C ARG A 25 8.27 8.82 -8.91
N PHE A 26 7.25 9.28 -9.61
CA PHE A 26 5.94 8.61 -9.66
C PHE A 26 6.07 7.23 -10.29
N ALA A 27 6.69 7.13 -11.47
CA ALA A 27 6.92 5.87 -12.16
C ALA A 27 7.73 4.88 -11.30
N LEU A 28 8.77 5.37 -10.62
CA LEU A 28 9.56 4.55 -9.69
C LEU A 28 8.72 4.05 -8.51
N ALA A 29 7.90 4.91 -7.90
CA ALA A 29 7.05 4.51 -6.79
C ALA A 29 5.99 3.48 -7.22
N GLN A 30 5.41 3.65 -8.41
CA GLN A 30 4.48 2.69 -9.00
C GLN A 30 5.15 1.34 -9.29
N ALA A 31 6.33 1.34 -9.91
CA ALA A 31 7.09 0.13 -10.20
C ALA A 31 7.44 -0.64 -8.92
N MET A 32 7.96 0.07 -7.90
CA MET A 32 8.27 -0.55 -6.61
C MET A 32 7.04 -1.18 -5.93
N LEU A 33 5.88 -0.53 -6.00
CA LEU A 33 4.65 -1.11 -5.46
C LEU A 33 4.27 -2.37 -6.25
N GLN A 34 4.30 -2.30 -7.58
CA GLN A 34 4.02 -3.45 -8.43
C GLN A 34 4.94 -4.63 -8.12
N ASP A 35 6.25 -4.41 -7.95
CA ASP A 35 7.21 -5.45 -7.60
C ASP A 35 6.86 -6.15 -6.27
N VAL A 36 6.43 -5.37 -5.25
CA VAL A 36 5.99 -5.92 -3.96
C VAL A 36 4.72 -6.75 -4.12
N LEU A 37 3.73 -6.25 -4.85
CA LEU A 37 2.47 -6.96 -5.07
C LEU A 37 2.67 -8.25 -5.87
N GLU A 38 3.52 -8.23 -6.90
CA GLU A 38 3.87 -9.41 -7.69
C GLU A 38 4.61 -10.46 -6.84
N THR A 39 5.53 -10.00 -5.98
CA THR A 39 6.26 -10.88 -5.05
C THR A 39 5.30 -11.56 -4.08
N LEU A 40 4.36 -10.82 -3.49
CA LEU A 40 3.36 -11.38 -2.58
C LEU A 40 2.36 -12.29 -3.31
N GLY A 41 1.96 -11.93 -4.53
CA GLY A 41 1.00 -12.69 -5.32
C GLY A 41 1.55 -14.03 -5.81
N SER A 42 2.87 -14.12 -5.96
CA SER A 42 3.58 -15.35 -6.33
C SER A 42 4.03 -16.19 -5.12
N TRP A 43 3.87 -15.71 -3.89
CA TRP A 43 4.31 -16.41 -2.69
C TRP A 43 3.35 -17.57 -2.31
N PRO A 44 3.81 -18.83 -2.31
CA PRO A 44 2.97 -19.94 -1.86
C PRO A 44 2.54 -19.81 -0.40
N ASN A 45 1.24 -19.98 -0.15
CA ASN A 45 0.62 -19.79 1.17
C ASN A 45 0.81 -18.37 1.74
N CYS A 46 0.86 -17.34 0.88
CA CYS A 46 0.86 -15.95 1.32
C CYS A 46 -0.35 -15.68 2.25
N PRO A 47 -0.13 -15.06 3.42
CA PRO A 47 -1.23 -14.55 4.25
C PRO A 47 -2.09 -13.54 3.48
N GLU A 48 -3.28 -13.25 3.98
CA GLU A 48 -4.11 -12.17 3.42
C GLU A 48 -3.32 -10.86 3.33
N VAL A 49 -3.47 -10.15 2.22
CA VAL A 49 -2.81 -8.88 1.92
C VAL A 49 -3.86 -7.80 1.70
N ALA A 50 -3.66 -6.63 2.29
CA ALA A 50 -4.39 -5.42 1.92
C ALA A 50 -3.45 -4.25 1.62
N VAL A 51 -3.81 -3.49 0.58
CA VAL A 51 -3.24 -2.16 0.36
C VAL A 51 -4.07 -1.14 1.13
N VAL A 52 -3.42 -0.37 2.00
CA VAL A 52 -4.02 0.71 2.78
C VAL A 52 -3.73 2.02 2.07
N SER A 53 -4.73 2.61 1.42
CA SER A 53 -4.49 3.77 0.55
C SER A 53 -5.73 4.62 0.29
N SER A 54 -5.51 5.87 -0.11
CA SER A 54 -6.49 6.72 -0.80
C SER A 54 -6.07 7.04 -2.24
N ASP A 55 -4.89 6.59 -2.67
CA ASP A 55 -4.32 6.87 -3.98
C ASP A 55 -4.97 5.96 -5.04
N PRO A 56 -5.62 6.53 -6.09
CA PRO A 56 -6.32 5.72 -7.08
C PRO A 56 -5.46 4.66 -7.76
N VAL A 57 -4.17 4.94 -7.97
CA VAL A 57 -3.24 4.02 -8.64
C VAL A 57 -2.88 2.88 -7.69
N GLY A 58 -2.62 3.18 -6.42
CA GLY A 58 -2.43 2.15 -5.38
C GLY A 58 -3.64 1.23 -5.25
N LEU A 59 -4.85 1.79 -5.24
CA LEU A 59 -6.11 1.02 -5.17
C LEU A 59 -6.33 0.17 -6.43
N GLN A 60 -6.03 0.70 -7.61
CA GLN A 60 -6.14 -0.03 -8.87
C GLN A 60 -5.16 -1.20 -8.93
N LEU A 61 -3.91 -0.97 -8.54
CA LEU A 61 -2.89 -2.02 -8.52
C LEU A 61 -3.29 -3.15 -7.56
N ALA A 62 -3.70 -2.83 -6.33
CA ALA A 62 -4.19 -3.82 -5.38
C ALA A 62 -5.27 -4.74 -5.98
N ARG A 63 -6.28 -4.14 -6.63
CA ARG A 63 -7.36 -4.87 -7.28
C ARG A 63 -6.89 -5.73 -8.46
N SER A 64 -5.90 -5.27 -9.22
CA SER A 64 -5.37 -6.05 -10.36
C SER A 64 -4.62 -7.32 -9.93
N PHE A 65 -4.16 -7.37 -8.69
CA PHE A 65 -3.53 -8.55 -8.06
C PHE A 65 -4.50 -9.30 -7.13
N ASP A 66 -5.80 -9.01 -7.18
CA ASP A 66 -6.84 -9.59 -6.31
C ASP A 66 -6.60 -9.40 -4.80
N PHE A 67 -5.83 -8.40 -4.42
CA PHE A 67 -5.61 -8.05 -3.01
C PHE A 67 -6.72 -7.17 -2.45
N GLN A 68 -6.90 -7.25 -1.13
CA GLN A 68 -7.87 -6.43 -0.42
C GLN A 68 -7.44 -4.96 -0.44
N VAL A 69 -8.42 -4.10 -0.24
CA VAL A 69 -8.22 -2.65 -0.18
C VAL A 69 -8.84 -2.13 1.10
N ILE A 70 -8.06 -1.37 1.86
CA ILE A 70 -8.53 -0.60 3.01
C ILE A 70 -8.39 0.88 2.64
N LEU A 71 -9.51 1.59 2.56
CA LEU A 71 -9.53 2.99 2.18
C LEU A 71 -9.03 3.87 3.34
N ASP A 72 -8.00 4.67 3.11
CA ASP A 72 -7.53 5.68 4.06
C ASP A 72 -8.18 7.05 3.78
N GLN A 73 -9.45 7.20 4.14
CA GLN A 73 -10.21 8.43 3.83
C GLN A 73 -9.73 9.67 4.62
N ALA A 74 -9.06 9.48 5.75
CA ALA A 74 -8.72 10.59 6.64
C ALA A 74 -7.44 11.33 6.21
N ASN A 75 -6.53 10.70 5.44
CA ASN A 75 -5.27 11.30 4.96
C ASN A 75 -4.47 12.07 6.04
N LEU A 76 -4.56 11.67 7.31
CA LEU A 76 -3.95 12.38 8.45
C LEU A 76 -2.45 12.09 8.55
N SER A 77 -2.09 10.84 8.83
CA SER A 77 -0.71 10.36 8.89
C SER A 77 -0.61 8.88 8.51
N GLU A 78 0.61 8.37 8.32
CA GLU A 78 0.83 6.95 8.04
C GLU A 78 0.42 6.07 9.22
N THR A 79 0.83 6.50 10.42
CA THR A 79 0.55 5.79 11.67
C THR A 79 -0.95 5.66 11.89
N ASP A 80 -1.71 6.74 11.70
CA ASP A 80 -3.17 6.69 11.88
C ASP A 80 -3.85 5.78 10.86
N ALA A 81 -3.34 5.74 9.62
CA ALA A 81 -3.87 4.88 8.57
C ALA A 81 -3.67 3.40 8.91
N ILE A 82 -2.47 3.05 9.39
CA ILE A 82 -2.11 1.69 9.81
C ILE A 82 -2.84 1.28 11.10
N GLU A 83 -3.00 2.19 12.06
CA GLU A 83 -3.74 1.91 13.29
C GLU A 83 -5.22 1.60 12.96
N ARG A 84 -5.86 2.42 12.13
CA ARG A 84 -7.22 2.14 11.64
C ARG A 84 -7.30 0.83 10.86
N ALA A 85 -6.33 0.57 9.97
CA ALA A 85 -6.30 -0.68 9.21
C ALA A 85 -6.16 -1.89 10.15
N THR A 86 -5.35 -1.78 11.19
CA THR A 86 -5.17 -2.83 12.20
C THR A 86 -6.47 -3.08 12.97
N GLN A 87 -7.17 -2.03 13.41
CA GLN A 87 -8.49 -2.15 14.06
C GLN A 87 -9.54 -2.83 13.14
N ILE A 88 -9.51 -2.52 11.84
CA ILE A 88 -10.37 -3.22 10.86
C ILE A 88 -10.01 -4.71 10.78
N CYS A 89 -8.73 -5.06 10.81
CA CYS A 89 -8.28 -6.45 10.83
C CYS A 89 -8.77 -7.17 12.09
N GLU A 90 -8.58 -6.56 13.26
CA GLU A 90 -9.03 -7.11 14.56
C GLU A 90 -10.55 -7.35 14.57
N SER A 91 -11.34 -6.40 14.04
CA SER A 91 -12.80 -6.53 13.94
C SER A 91 -13.27 -7.70 13.05
N ARG A 92 -12.38 -8.19 12.17
CA ARG A 92 -12.60 -9.36 11.31
C ARG A 92 -12.06 -10.65 11.92
N GLY A 93 -11.51 -10.59 13.14
CA GLY A 93 -10.91 -11.73 13.83
C GLY A 93 -9.47 -12.04 13.38
N ILE A 94 -8.79 -11.09 12.71
CA ILE A 94 -7.38 -11.24 12.34
C ILE A 94 -6.52 -10.82 13.53
N GLU A 95 -5.83 -11.78 14.13
CA GLU A 95 -5.06 -11.56 15.37
C GLU A 95 -3.70 -10.89 15.17
N ASN A 96 -3.11 -11.02 13.97
CA ASN A 96 -1.75 -10.55 13.69
C ASN A 96 -1.70 -9.76 12.38
N THR A 97 -1.10 -8.57 12.44
CA THR A 97 -0.78 -7.73 11.28
C THR A 97 0.74 -7.60 11.10
N LEU A 98 1.18 -7.51 9.85
CA LEU A 98 2.52 -7.13 9.45
C LEU A 98 2.40 -5.89 8.55
N VAL A 99 3.25 -4.90 8.76
CA VAL A 99 3.28 -3.65 7.98
C VAL A 99 4.65 -3.51 7.33
#